data_AF-A0A2S1H0C5-F1
#
_entry.id   AF-A0A2S1H0C5-F1
#
_cell.length_a   1.000
_cell.length_b   1.000
_cell.length_c   1.000
_cell.angle_alpha   90.00
_cell.angle_beta   90.00
_cell.angle_gamma   90.00
#
_symmetry.space_group_name_H-M   'P 1'
#
loop_
_entity.id
_entity.type
_entity.pdbx_description
1 polymer ?
#
loop_
_entity_poly.entity_id
_entity_poly.type
_entity_poly.pdbx_seq_one_letter_code
_entity_poly.pdbx_strand_id
1 'polypeptide(L)'
;MEQMSLFDVHSEQVKTNFQLLDKVKVVLIDEEIDSETHHYRKYYEPHILNKVGEITNVQINDKNVVTYEVDIYGLKYYLMEQELIWIG
;
A
#
# COMPACT_ATOMS: atom_id res chain seq x y z
N MET A 1 32.81 28.27 11.08
CA MET A 1 32.96 26.86 10.63
C MET A 1 32.01 26.06 11.50
N GLU A 2 30.85 25.74 10.95
CA GLU A 2 29.84 24.93 11.64
C GLU A 2 30.13 23.47 11.37
N GLN A 3 30.31 22.69 12.43
CA GLN A 3 30.56 21.26 12.37
C GLN A 3 29.23 20.55 12.16
N MET A 4 28.94 20.15 10.92
CA MET A 4 27.78 19.34 10.59
C MET A 4 27.96 17.92 11.13
N SER A 5 26.98 17.45 11.89
CA SER A 5 26.93 16.09 12.45
C SER A 5 26.67 15.09 11.32
N LEU A 6 27.47 14.02 11.24
CA LEU A 6 27.26 12.88 10.33
C LEU A 6 25.94 12.12 10.59
N PHE A 7 25.20 12.48 11.64
CA PHE A 7 23.94 11.84 12.04
C PHE A 7 22.69 12.62 11.62
N ASP A 8 22.83 13.75 10.92
CA ASP A 8 21.70 14.38 10.22
C ASP A 8 21.37 13.63 8.91
N VAL A 9 21.29 12.29 8.99
CA VAL A 9 20.60 11.51 7.98
C VAL A 9 19.14 11.92 8.14
N HIS A 10 18.73 12.91 7.33
CA HIS A 10 17.35 13.10 6.96
C HIS A 10 16.89 11.72 6.50
N SER A 11 16.20 10.99 7.37
CA SER A 11 15.35 9.91 6.93
C SER A 11 14.37 10.61 6.00
N GLU A 12 14.60 10.48 4.70
CA GLU A 12 13.57 10.74 3.71
C GLU A 12 12.43 9.81 4.12
N GLN A 13 11.52 10.33 4.94
CA GLN A 13 10.33 9.62 5.34
C GLN A 13 9.62 9.31 4.04
N VAL A 14 9.69 8.05 3.61
CA VAL A 14 8.97 7.55 2.44
C VAL A 14 7.53 7.97 2.67
N LYS A 15 7.07 8.91 1.86
CA LYS A 15 5.76 9.52 2.03
C LYS A 15 4.73 8.48 1.61
N THR A 16 4.04 7.89 2.58
CA THR A 16 2.96 6.95 2.31
C THR A 16 1.75 7.74 1.84
N ASN A 17 1.07 7.26 0.80
CA ASN A 17 -0.14 7.90 0.29
C ASN A 17 -1.37 7.63 1.16
N PHE A 18 -1.30 6.60 2.01
CA PHE A 18 -2.35 6.28 2.97
C PHE A 18 -1.79 6.11 4.38
N GLN A 19 -2.67 6.24 5.36
CA GLN A 19 -2.40 6.15 6.79
C GLN A 19 -3.22 5.04 7.44
N LEU A 20 -2.87 4.68 8.68
CA LEU A 20 -3.66 3.76 9.47
C LEU A 20 -5.09 4.29 9.65
N LEU A 21 -6.05 3.37 9.62
CA LEU A 21 -7.49 3.63 9.74
C LEU A 21 -8.13 4.34 8.54
N ASP A 22 -7.37 4.69 7.51
CA ASP A 22 -7.95 5.20 6.27
C ASP A 22 -8.84 4.13 5.63
N LYS A 23 -10.01 4.54 5.11
CA LYS A 23 -10.83 3.66 4.29
C LYS A 23 -10.37 3.74 2.86
N VAL A 24 -10.15 2.56 2.30
CA VAL A 24 -9.69 2.38 0.93
C VAL A 24 -10.60 1.42 0.19
N LYS A 25 -10.79 1.67 -1.10
CA LYS A 25 -11.45 0.76 -2.02
C LYS A 25 -10.39 0.02 -2.84
N VAL A 26 -10.51 -1.30 -2.88
CA VAL A 26 -9.63 -2.14 -3.69
C VAL A 26 -10.04 -2.05 -5.15
N VAL A 27 -9.07 -1.80 -6.02
CA VAL A 27 -9.20 -1.81 -7.47
C VAL A 27 -8.22 -2.78 -8.10
N LEU A 28 -8.53 -3.19 -9.32
CA LEU A 28 -7.62 -4.01 -10.08
C LEU A 28 -6.48 -3.12 -10.58
N ILE A 29 -5.24 -3.48 -10.21
CA ILE A 29 -4.03 -2.82 -10.72
C ILE A 29 -3.98 -2.88 -12.25
N ASP A 30 -3.39 -1.87 -12.88
CA ASP A 30 -3.18 -1.87 -14.33
C ASP A 30 -2.22 -3.00 -14.73
N GLU A 31 -2.54 -3.70 -15.82
CA GLU A 31 -1.72 -4.79 -16.37
C GLU A 31 -0.36 -4.29 -16.85
N GLU A 32 -0.27 -3.03 -17.31
CA GLU A 32 1.00 -2.44 -17.76
C GLU A 32 1.95 -2.12 -16.59
N ILE A 33 1.42 -1.95 -15.37
CA ILE A 33 2.20 -1.68 -14.16
C ILE A 33 2.76 -2.98 -13.59
N ASP A 34 1.88 -3.97 -13.41
CA ASP A 34 2.24 -5.29 -12.90
C ASP A 34 1.26 -6.35 -13.42
N SER A 35 1.64 -7.00 -14.52
CA SER A 35 0.86 -8.07 -15.16
C SER A 35 0.66 -9.28 -14.24
N GLU A 36 1.65 -9.62 -13.41
CA GLU A 36 1.56 -10.79 -12.53
C GLU A 36 0.51 -10.56 -11.45
N THR A 37 0.61 -9.43 -10.74
CA THR A 37 -0.37 -9.06 -9.72
C THR A 37 -1.74 -8.84 -10.34
N HIS A 38 -1.83 -8.19 -11.51
CA HIS A 38 -3.09 -8.01 -12.24
C HIS A 38 -3.81 -9.35 -12.46
N HIS A 39 -3.13 -10.32 -13.08
CA HIS A 39 -3.72 -11.62 -13.36
C HIS A 39 -4.02 -12.39 -12.08
N TYR A 40 -3.14 -12.33 -11.07
CA TYR A 40 -3.37 -12.97 -9.79
C TYR A 40 -4.67 -12.49 -9.14
N ARG A 41 -4.85 -11.17 -9.00
CA ARG A 41 -6.07 -10.58 -8.40
C ARG A 41 -7.31 -10.87 -9.23
N LYS A 42 -7.20 -10.77 -10.55
CA LYS A 42 -8.31 -11.01 -11.48
C LYS A 42 -8.85 -12.44 -11.41
N TYR A 43 -7.96 -13.43 -11.31
CA TYR A 43 -8.36 -14.85 -11.40
C TYR A 43 -8.49 -15.55 -10.06
N TYR A 44 -7.66 -15.20 -9.06
CA TYR A 44 -7.64 -15.89 -7.77
C TYR A 44 -8.36 -15.12 -6.65
N GLU A 45 -8.41 -13.79 -6.73
CA GLU A 45 -9.03 -12.96 -5.69
C GLU A 45 -10.04 -11.93 -6.22
N PRO A 46 -10.96 -12.31 -7.13
CA PRO A 46 -11.95 -11.36 -7.64
C PRO A 46 -12.94 -10.87 -6.56
N HIS A 47 -13.06 -11.59 -5.44
CA HIS A 47 -13.99 -11.27 -4.35
C HIS A 47 -13.62 -10.02 -3.56
N ILE A 48 -12.35 -9.63 -3.53
CA ILE A 48 -11.90 -8.38 -2.88
C ILE A 48 -12.01 -7.17 -3.79
N LEU A 49 -12.10 -7.35 -5.11
CA LEU A 49 -12.19 -6.23 -6.05
C LEU A 49 -13.46 -5.41 -5.81
N ASN A 50 -13.32 -4.08 -5.87
CA ASN A 50 -14.34 -3.10 -5.56
C ASN A 50 -14.89 -3.13 -4.12
N LYS A 51 -14.29 -3.90 -3.21
CA LYS A 51 -14.64 -3.87 -1.80
C LYS A 51 -13.93 -2.72 -1.10
N VAL A 52 -14.56 -2.27 -0.01
CA VAL A 52 -14.01 -1.27 0.89
C VAL A 52 -13.40 -1.99 2.08
N GLY A 53 -12.21 -1.58 2.47
CA GLY A 53 -11.54 -2.02 3.68
C GLY A 53 -10.90 -0.86 4.42
N GLU A 54 -10.29 -1.19 5.55
CA GLU A 54 -9.59 -0.24 6.42
C GLU A 54 -8.11 -0.62 6.51
N ILE A 55 -7.22 0.36 6.45
CA ILE A 55 -5.78 0.11 6.58
C ILE A 55 -5.45 -0.19 8.05
N THR A 56 -4.98 -1.39 8.31
CA THR A 56 -4.59 -1.84 9.66
C THR A 56 -3.10 -1.83 9.88
N ASN A 57 -2.29 -1.84 8.81
CA ASN A 57 -0.84 -1.76 8.90
C ASN A 57 -0.22 -1.17 7.62
N VAL A 58 0.93 -0.52 7.74
CA VAL A 58 1.72 -0.02 6.61
C VAL A 58 3.14 -0.54 6.76
N GLN A 59 3.59 -1.31 5.77
CA GLN A 59 4.92 -1.90 5.75
C GLN A 59 5.73 -1.26 4.63
N ILE A 60 6.98 -0.88 4.95
CA ILE A 60 7.92 -0.32 3.98
C ILE A 60 9.13 -1.24 3.97
N ASN A 61 9.45 -1.81 2.82
CA ASN A 61 10.60 -2.70 2.67
C ASN A 61 11.89 -1.90 2.35
N ASP A 62 13.05 -2.54 2.46
CA ASP A 62 14.40 -1.96 2.24
C ASP A 62 14.59 -1.34 0.84
N LYS A 63 13.69 -1.64 -0.10
CA LYS A 63 13.64 -1.08 -1.46
C LYS A 63 12.67 0.11 -1.59
N ASN A 64 12.20 0.68 -0.47
CA ASN A 64 11.16 1.72 -0.43
C ASN A 64 9.83 1.32 -1.08
N VAL A 65 9.53 0.02 -1.14
CA VAL A 65 8.23 -0.48 -1.61
C VAL A 65 7.28 -0.48 -0.43
N VAL A 66 6.13 0.18 -0.60
CA VAL A 66 5.08 0.28 0.43
C VAL A 66 3.98 -0.74 0.16
N THR A 67 3.71 -1.56 1.16
CA THR A 67 2.61 -2.54 1.18
C THR A 67 1.67 -2.21 2.32
N TYR A 68 0.38 -2.20 2.03
CA TYR A 68 -0.67 -1.89 2.98
C TYR A 68 -1.38 -3.19 3.39
N GLU A 69 -1.55 -3.40 4.70
CA GLU A 69 -2.47 -4.41 5.22
C GLU A 69 -3.86 -3.76 5.30
N VAL A 70 -4.82 -4.35 4.60
CA VAL A 70 -6.21 -3.88 4.54
C VAL A 70 -7.13 -4.95 5.11
N ASP A 71 -7.90 -4.60 6.13
CA ASP A 71 -8.98 -5.43 6.65
C ASP A 71 -10.24 -5.23 5.79
N ILE A 72 -10.69 -6.32 5.17
CA ILE A 72 -11.91 -6.39 4.39
C ILE A 72 -12.81 -7.44 5.04
N TYR A 73 -13.81 -6.98 5.80
CA TYR A 73 -14.80 -7.82 6.51
C TYR A 73 -14.20 -8.85 7.48
N GLY A 74 -13.12 -8.50 8.18
CA GLY A 74 -12.43 -9.34 9.17
C GLY A 74 -11.33 -10.22 8.58
N LEU A 75 -11.03 -10.07 7.29
CA LEU A 75 -9.93 -10.76 6.60
C LEU A 75 -8.87 -9.76 6.18
N LYS A 76 -7.61 -10.10 6.44
CA LYS A 76 -6.45 -9.24 6.17
C LYS A 76 -5.86 -9.54 4.79
N TYR A 77 -5.72 -8.50 3.98
CA TYR A 77 -5.11 -8.57 2.66
C TYR A 77 -3.91 -7.64 2.57
N TYR A 78 -2.86 -8.08 1.89
CA TYR A 78 -1.68 -7.25 1.62
C TYR A 78 -1.78 -6.73 0.20
N LEU A 79 -1.86 -5.41 0.06
CA LEU A 79 -2.16 -4.72 -1.18
C LEU A 79 -1.10 -3.64 -1.42
N MET A 80 -0.73 -3.46 -2.69
CA MET A 80 0.13 -2.36 -3.12
C MET A 80 -0.68 -1.06 -3.24
N GLU A 81 0.02 0.06 -3.26
CA GLU A 81 -0.60 1.37 -3.39
C GLU A 81 -1.49 1.51 -4.63
N GLN A 82 -1.04 0.96 -5.76
CA GLN A 82 -1.75 1.02 -7.04
C GLN A 82 -3.04 0.19 -7.05
N GLU A 83 -3.23 -0.67 -6.06
CA GLU A 83 -4.44 -1.47 -5.87
C GLU A 83 -5.50 -0.74 -5.03
N LEU A 84 -5.21 0.47 -4.54
CA LEU A 84 -6.03 1.16 -3.54
C LEU A 84 -6.45 2.55 -4.01
N ILE A 85 -7.69 2.90 -3.69
CA ILE A 85 -8.23 4.26 -3.84
C ILE A 85 -8.72 4.74 -2.48
N TRP A 86 -8.23 5.89 -2.03
CA TRP A 86 -8.74 6.53 -0.80
C TRP A 86 -10.19 6.98 -0.98
N ILE A 87 -11.03 6.69 0.01
CA ILE A 87 -12.46 7.04 -0.01
C ILE A 87 -12.96 7.76 1.25
N GLY A 88 -12.09 8.02 2.23
CA GLY A 88 -12.40 8.85 3.40
C GLY A 88 -11.93 8.29 4.73
#